data_AF-M1CEF2-F1
#
_entry.id   AF-M1CEF2-F1
#
_cell.length_a   1.000
_cell.length_b   1.000
_cell.length_c   1.000
_cell.angle_alpha   90.00
_cell.angle_beta   90.00
_cell.angle_gamma   90.00
#
_symmetry.space_group_name_H-M   'P 1'
#
loop_
_entity.id
_entity.type
_entity.pdbx_description
1 polymer ?
#
loop_
_entity_poly.entity_id
_entity_poly.type
_entity_poly.pdbx_seq_one_letter_code
_entity_poly.pdbx_strand_id
1 'polypeptide(L)'
;MLMLDTWQYFMHRYMHQNKFLYKHIHAQHHRLIVPYAFGALYNHPLEGLILDTIGGALAFLVSGMSPRTSIFFFSFATIKTVDDHCGLWLPGNLFHIFFKNNSAYHDIHHQLYGTKYNYSQPFFVTWDRILGTYMPYELERRPEGGFEAKPVKDCKEH
;
A
#
# COMPACT_ATOMS: atom_id res chain seq x y z
N MET A 1 -2.58 1.51 14.57
CA MET A 1 -2.27 2.17 13.28
C MET A 1 -0.80 2.54 13.20
N LEU A 2 -0.29 3.48 14.02
CA LEU A 2 1.11 3.97 13.94
C LEU A 2 2.17 2.86 13.82
N MET A 3 2.17 1.88 14.74
CA MET A 3 3.16 0.80 14.71
C MET A 3 3.07 -0.03 13.41
N LEU A 4 1.85 -0.37 12.97
CA LEU A 4 1.63 -1.15 11.76
C LEU A 4 2.12 -0.38 10.52
N ASP A 5 1.68 0.87 10.34
CA ASP A 5 2.11 1.74 9.23
C ASP A 5 3.63 1.93 9.20
N THR A 6 4.25 2.05 10.37
CA THR A 6 5.70 2.20 10.49
C THR A 6 6.41 0.94 10.02
N TRP A 7 6.05 -0.22 10.56
CA TRP A 7 6.64 -1.50 10.14
C TRP A 7 6.47 -1.74 8.64
N GLN A 8 5.23 -1.60 8.17
CA GLN A 8 4.86 -1.82 6.78
C GLN A 8 5.64 -0.91 5.84
N TYR A 9 5.70 0.40 6.10
CA TYR A 9 6.47 1.32 5.28
C TYR A 9 7.95 0.93 5.18
N PHE A 10 8.63 0.74 6.33
CA PHE A 10 10.07 0.51 6.33
C PHE A 10 10.44 -0.83 5.71
N MET A 11 9.68 -1.89 6.01
CA MET A 11 9.93 -3.20 5.42
C MET A 11 9.59 -3.24 3.94
N HIS A 12 8.50 -2.62 3.51
CA HIS A 12 8.12 -2.53 2.11
C HIS A 12 9.19 -1.77 1.29
N ARG A 13 9.60 -0.59 1.77
CA ARG A 13 10.70 0.18 1.16
C ARG A 13 12.00 -0.62 1.13
N TYR A 14 12.34 -1.34 2.20
CA TYR A 14 13.54 -2.16 2.24
C TYR A 14 13.50 -3.31 1.22
N MET A 15 12.36 -3.97 1.06
CA MET A 15 12.17 -5.02 0.05
C MET A 15 12.34 -4.48 -1.38
N HIS A 16 11.93 -3.23 -1.65
CA HIS A 16 12.18 -2.56 -2.92
C HIS A 16 13.65 -2.19 -3.14
N GLN A 17 14.30 -1.63 -2.11
CA GLN A 17 15.67 -1.13 -2.23
C GLN A 17 16.70 -2.26 -2.29
N ASN A 18 16.45 -3.37 -1.60
CA ASN A 18 17.32 -4.53 -1.63
C ASN A 18 17.05 -5.36 -2.89
N LYS A 19 18.00 -5.38 -3.84
CA LYS A 19 17.87 -6.09 -5.12
C LYS A 19 17.55 -7.57 -4.98
N PHE A 20 18.06 -8.23 -3.94
CA PHE A 20 17.78 -9.65 -3.70
C PHE A 20 16.34 -9.85 -3.24
N LEU A 21 15.91 -9.09 -2.23
CA LEU A 21 14.54 -9.16 -1.71
C LEU A 21 13.52 -8.78 -2.78
N TYR A 22 13.79 -7.73 -3.57
CA TYR A 22 12.93 -7.36 -4.68
C TYR A 22 12.83 -8.53 -5.67
N LYS A 23 13.95 -8.97 -6.25
CA LYS A 23 13.94 -9.97 -7.32
C LYS A 23 13.32 -11.30 -6.93
N HIS A 24 13.53 -11.76 -5.69
CA HIS A 24 13.18 -13.10 -5.26
C HIS A 24 11.92 -13.19 -4.39
N ILE A 25 11.47 -12.09 -3.82
CA ILE A 25 10.33 -12.08 -2.89
C ILE A 25 9.27 -11.09 -3.43
N HIS A 26 9.59 -9.80 -3.42
CA HIS A 26 8.59 -8.76 -3.63
C HIS A 26 8.17 -8.57 -5.10
N ALA A 27 9.03 -8.93 -6.05
CA ALA A 27 8.70 -8.90 -7.47
C ALA A 27 7.53 -9.83 -7.82
N GLN A 28 7.20 -10.83 -6.99
CA GLN A 28 5.99 -11.63 -7.17
C GLN A 28 4.74 -10.77 -7.04
N HIS A 29 4.67 -9.93 -6.00
CA HIS A 29 3.57 -8.99 -5.77
C HIS A 29 3.46 -7.98 -6.92
N HIS A 30 4.58 -7.41 -7.34
CA HIS A 30 4.68 -6.48 -8.49
C HIS A 30 4.48 -7.11 -9.87
N ARG A 31 4.16 -8.41 -9.97
CA ARG A 31 3.61 -8.96 -11.23
C ARG A 31 2.24 -8.36 -11.54
N LEU A 32 1.56 -7.82 -10.54
CA LEU A 32 0.25 -7.20 -10.64
C LEU A 32 0.38 -5.70 -10.97
N ILE A 33 0.82 -5.37 -12.18
CA ILE A 33 1.00 -3.98 -12.63
C ILE A 33 -0.31 -3.17 -12.51
N VAL A 34 -1.45 -3.84 -12.70
CA VAL A 34 -2.78 -3.29 -12.41
C VAL A 34 -3.33 -4.05 -11.20
N PRO A 35 -3.35 -3.44 -10.00
CA PRO A 35 -3.88 -4.06 -8.81
C PRO A 35 -5.37 -4.39 -8.94
N TYR A 36 -5.79 -5.46 -8.27
CA TYR A 36 -7.19 -5.83 -8.08
C TYR A 36 -7.38 -6.45 -6.70
N ALA A 37 -8.63 -6.49 -6.21
CA ALA A 37 -8.95 -6.81 -4.82
C ALA A 37 -8.39 -8.17 -4.33
N PHE A 38 -8.53 -9.24 -5.12
CA PHE A 38 -7.99 -10.56 -4.77
C PHE A 38 -6.45 -10.62 -4.82
N GLY A 39 -5.83 -9.69 -5.56
CA GLY A 39 -4.39 -9.55 -5.67
C GLY A 39 -3.73 -8.85 -4.48
N ALA A 40 -4.52 -8.32 -3.54
CA ALA A 40 -4.02 -7.54 -2.40
C ALA A 40 -2.99 -8.28 -1.53
N LEU A 41 -3.11 -9.60 -1.45
CA LEU A 41 -2.17 -10.47 -0.74
C LEU A 41 -1.55 -11.52 -1.67
N TYR A 42 -1.46 -11.21 -2.98
CA TYR A 42 -0.68 -12.03 -3.92
C TYR A 42 0.81 -11.77 -3.71
N ASN A 43 1.32 -12.20 -2.56
CA ASN A 43 2.70 -12.01 -2.16
C ASN A 43 3.42 -13.36 -2.00
N HIS A 44 4.75 -13.31 -1.97
CA HIS A 44 5.55 -14.49 -1.65
C HIS A 44 5.31 -14.88 -0.18
N PRO A 45 5.27 -16.16 0.22
CA PRO A 45 4.97 -16.53 1.61
C PRO A 45 5.88 -15.89 2.66
N LEU A 46 7.16 -15.70 2.35
CA LEU A 46 8.10 -14.97 3.22
C LEU A 46 7.76 -13.48 3.35
N GLU A 47 7.19 -12.87 2.31
CA GLU A 47 6.70 -11.50 2.38
C GLU A 47 5.53 -11.41 3.35
N GLY A 48 4.53 -12.29 3.22
CA GLY A 48 3.41 -12.34 4.15
C GLY A 48 3.82 -12.67 5.59
N LEU A 49 4.85 -13.50 5.79
CA LEU A 49 5.42 -13.71 7.12
C LEU A 49 6.02 -12.42 7.69
N ILE A 50 6.84 -11.71 6.91
CA ILE A 50 7.59 -10.54 7.38
C ILE A 50 6.69 -9.31 7.52
N LEU A 51 5.86 -9.01 6.53
CA LEU A 51 4.98 -7.84 6.55
C LEU A 51 3.76 -8.10 7.41
N ASP A 52 3.00 -9.16 7.14
CA ASP A 52 1.68 -9.34 7.75
C ASP A 52 1.78 -9.98 9.14
N THR A 53 2.47 -11.12 9.26
CA THR A 53 2.54 -11.84 10.54
C THR A 53 3.40 -11.09 11.56
N ILE A 54 4.65 -10.76 11.23
CA ILE A 54 5.53 -10.05 12.17
C ILE A 54 5.04 -8.61 12.39
N GLY A 55 4.62 -7.91 11.34
CA GLY A 55 4.09 -6.55 11.48
C GLY A 55 2.81 -6.50 12.32
N GLY A 56 1.90 -7.45 12.11
CA GLY A 56 0.70 -7.62 12.91
C GLY A 56 1.03 -7.96 14.37
N ALA A 57 1.93 -8.91 14.61
CA ALA A 57 2.36 -9.28 15.97
C ALA A 57 2.99 -8.10 16.71
N LEU A 58 3.88 -7.34 16.06
CA LEU A 58 4.47 -6.13 16.64
C LEU A 58 3.42 -5.06 16.91
N ALA A 59 2.50 -4.82 15.98
CA ALA A 59 1.39 -3.89 16.21
C ALA A 59 0.55 -4.32 17.41
N PHE A 60 0.22 -5.61 17.54
CA PHE A 60 -0.51 -6.17 18.67
C PHE A 60 0.21 -5.95 20.00
N LEU A 61 1.46 -6.40 20.09
CA LEU A 61 2.24 -6.39 21.33
C LEU A 61 2.59 -4.96 21.78
N VAL A 62 3.08 -4.12 20.86
CA VAL A 62 3.54 -2.75 21.19
C VAL A 62 2.38 -1.84 21.54
N SER A 63 1.22 -2.00 20.91
CA SER A 63 0.04 -1.17 21.24
C SER A 63 -0.68 -1.63 22.51
N GLY A 64 -0.37 -2.81 23.04
CA GLY A 64 -1.06 -3.37 24.21
C GLY A 64 -2.55 -3.64 23.94
N MET A 65 -2.94 -3.86 22.68
CA MET A 65 -4.34 -4.06 22.35
C MET A 65 -4.88 -5.37 22.95
N SER A 66 -6.11 -5.35 23.44
CA SER A 66 -6.78 -6.58 23.89
C SER A 66 -7.09 -7.49 22.69
N PRO A 67 -7.25 -8.81 22.89
CA PRO A 67 -7.64 -9.74 21.82
C PRO A 67 -8.92 -9.32 21.07
N ARG A 68 -9.89 -8.71 21.77
CA ARG A 68 -11.10 -8.20 21.13
C ARG A 68 -10.80 -7.01 20.21
N THR A 69 -9.99 -6.07 20.70
CA THR A 69 -9.58 -4.90 19.91
C THR A 69 -8.77 -5.31 18.69
N SER A 70 -7.91 -6.32 18.83
CA SER A 70 -7.09 -6.82 17.73
C SER A 70 -7.91 -7.44 16.61
N ILE A 71 -8.98 -8.19 16.94
CA ILE A 71 -9.90 -8.72 15.93
C ILE A 71 -10.48 -7.58 15.09
N PHE A 72 -11.08 -6.56 15.71
CA PHE A 72 -11.64 -5.43 14.97
C PHE A 72 -10.58 -4.66 14.18
N PHE A 73 -9.43 -4.41 14.80
CA PHE A 73 -8.34 -3.67 14.17
C PHE A 73 -7.78 -4.39 12.94
N PHE A 74 -7.50 -5.70 13.04
CA PHE A 74 -6.95 -6.46 11.93
C PHE A 74 -8.00 -6.76 10.85
N SER A 75 -9.27 -7.00 11.20
CA SER A 75 -10.35 -7.06 10.20
C SER A 75 -10.45 -5.75 9.42
N PHE A 76 -10.41 -4.61 10.12
CA PHE A 76 -10.40 -3.30 9.47
C PHE A 76 -9.17 -3.09 8.59
N ALA A 77 -7.97 -3.47 9.06
CA ALA A 77 -6.74 -3.39 8.29
C ALA A 77 -6.80 -4.25 7.01
N THR A 78 -7.30 -5.49 7.10
CA THR A 78 -7.46 -6.36 5.92
C THR A 78 -8.43 -5.76 4.91
N ILE A 79 -9.59 -5.25 5.36
CA ILE A 79 -10.55 -4.57 4.47
C ILE A 79 -9.89 -3.37 3.79
N LYS A 80 -9.12 -2.59 4.54
CA LYS A 80 -8.41 -1.43 4.01
C LYS A 80 -7.35 -1.83 2.97
N THR A 81 -6.56 -2.87 3.24
CA THR A 81 -5.59 -3.41 2.27
C THR A 81 -6.29 -3.86 0.98
N VAL A 82 -7.45 -4.51 1.07
CA VAL A 82 -8.23 -4.91 -0.12
C VAL A 82 -8.74 -3.69 -0.89
N ASP A 83 -9.24 -2.66 -0.20
CA ASP A 83 -9.66 -1.39 -0.81
C ASP A 83 -8.51 -0.68 -1.54
N ASP A 84 -7.32 -0.64 -0.91
CA ASP A 84 -6.12 -0.04 -1.50
C ASP A 84 -5.64 -0.74 -2.77
N HIS A 85 -5.96 -2.02 -2.94
CA HIS A 85 -5.55 -2.79 -4.11
C HIS A 85 -6.70 -3.00 -5.11
N CYS A 86 -7.92 -2.57 -4.81
CA CYS A 86 -9.07 -2.98 -5.62
C CYS A 86 -9.06 -2.41 -7.04
N GLY A 87 -8.27 -1.35 -7.29
CA GLY A 87 -8.24 -0.65 -8.58
C GLY A 87 -9.51 0.16 -8.87
N LEU A 88 -10.43 0.25 -7.90
CA LEU A 88 -11.71 0.94 -8.06
C LEU A 88 -11.70 2.30 -7.37
N TRP A 89 -12.29 3.29 -8.05
CA TRP A 89 -12.57 4.61 -7.49
C TRP A 89 -14.07 4.82 -7.40
N LEU A 90 -14.67 4.34 -6.30
CA LEU A 90 -16.12 4.36 -6.11
C LEU A 90 -16.58 5.68 -5.47
N PRO A 91 -17.67 6.30 -5.98
CA PRO A 91 -18.25 7.48 -5.35
C PRO A 91 -18.66 7.20 -3.90
N GLY A 92 -18.28 8.08 -2.97
CA GLY A 92 -18.64 7.95 -1.56
C GLY A 92 -17.86 6.89 -0.77
N ASN A 93 -16.74 6.38 -1.30
CA ASN A 93 -15.88 5.47 -0.55
C ASN A 93 -15.35 6.15 0.72
N LEU A 94 -15.82 5.69 1.88
CA LEU A 94 -15.45 6.23 3.20
C LEU A 94 -13.95 6.13 3.45
N PHE A 95 -13.28 5.07 2.98
CA PHE A 95 -11.84 4.91 3.17
C PHE A 95 -11.07 6.00 2.45
N HIS A 96 -11.45 6.35 1.22
CA HIS A 96 -10.79 7.41 0.45
C HIS A 96 -11.00 8.81 1.06
N ILE A 97 -12.07 9.00 1.84
CA ILE A 97 -12.35 10.25 2.57
C ILE A 97 -11.39 10.38 3.76
N PHE A 98 -11.21 9.32 4.54
CA PHE A 98 -10.42 9.36 5.78
C PHE A 98 -8.92 9.07 5.57
N PHE A 99 -8.57 8.32 4.53
CA PHE A 99 -7.21 7.85 4.28
C PHE A 99 -6.71 8.29 2.91
N LYS A 100 -5.48 8.81 2.89
CA LYS A 100 -4.79 9.22 1.66
C LYS A 100 -4.09 8.06 0.96
N ASN A 101 -3.80 6.99 1.70
CA ASN A 101 -3.50 5.70 1.12
C ASN A 101 -4.83 5.13 0.61
N ASN A 102 -4.93 4.91 -0.70
CA ASN A 102 -6.14 4.50 -1.38
C ASN A 102 -5.78 3.79 -2.70
N SER A 103 -6.80 3.34 -3.44
CA SER A 103 -6.59 2.60 -4.69
C SER A 103 -5.72 3.30 -5.72
N ALA A 104 -5.89 4.61 -5.89
CA ALA A 104 -5.09 5.40 -6.84
C ALA A 104 -3.63 5.58 -6.39
N TYR A 105 -3.43 5.82 -5.09
CA TYR A 105 -2.09 5.92 -4.50
C TYR A 105 -1.29 4.63 -4.71
N HIS A 106 -1.93 3.48 -4.50
CA HIS A 106 -1.28 2.19 -4.62
C HIS A 106 -1.14 1.73 -6.08
N ASP A 107 -2.09 2.07 -6.96
CA ASP A 107 -1.96 1.85 -8.41
C ASP A 107 -0.70 2.53 -8.96
N ILE A 108 -0.45 3.80 -8.57
CA ILE A 108 0.76 4.53 -8.95
C ILE A 108 2.03 3.78 -8.52
N HIS A 109 2.04 3.13 -7.36
CA HIS A 109 3.18 2.37 -6.87
C HIS A 109 3.46 1.10 -7.70
N HIS A 110 2.41 0.38 -8.13
CA HIS A 110 2.52 -0.83 -8.95
C HIS A 110 2.88 -0.58 -10.42
N GLN A 111 2.66 0.65 -10.90
CA GLN A 111 3.11 1.06 -12.22
C GLN A 111 4.65 0.99 -12.31
N LEU A 112 5.20 0.75 -13.52
CA LEU A 112 6.63 0.45 -13.73
C LEU A 112 7.60 1.49 -13.12
N TYR A 113 7.25 2.77 -13.19
CA TYR A 113 8.04 3.87 -12.59
C TYR A 113 7.74 4.09 -11.10
N GLY A 114 6.62 3.56 -10.61
CA GLY A 114 6.10 3.69 -9.25
C GLY A 114 6.88 2.91 -8.20
N THR A 115 7.63 1.90 -8.62
CA THR A 115 8.42 0.99 -7.76
C THR A 115 9.46 1.69 -6.88
N LYS A 116 9.66 2.99 -7.04
CA LYS A 116 10.56 3.83 -6.23
C LYS A 116 9.85 4.75 -5.22
N TYR A 117 8.52 4.77 -5.21
CA TYR A 117 7.71 5.74 -4.50
C TYR A 117 6.48 5.08 -3.84
N ASN A 118 5.79 5.81 -2.97
CA ASN A 118 4.50 5.44 -2.40
C ASN A 118 4.50 4.10 -1.63
N TYR A 119 5.48 3.89 -0.75
CA TYR A 119 5.66 2.62 -0.02
C TYR A 119 4.71 2.42 1.17
N SER A 120 4.08 3.48 1.68
CA SER A 120 3.26 3.39 2.88
C SER A 120 2.07 2.47 2.62
N GLN A 121 1.70 1.71 3.65
CA GLN A 121 0.48 0.90 3.72
C GLN A 121 0.20 0.54 5.19
N PRO A 122 -1.05 0.28 5.60
CA PRO A 122 -2.28 0.41 4.80
C PRO A 122 -3.04 1.75 5.02
N PHE A 123 -2.71 2.57 6.03
CA PHE A 123 -3.58 3.71 6.39
C PHE A 123 -3.10 5.07 5.89
N PHE A 124 -1.92 5.51 6.32
CA PHE A 124 -1.45 6.87 6.07
C PHE A 124 -0.26 6.89 5.09
N VAL A 125 -0.02 8.04 4.45
CA VAL A 125 1.13 8.27 3.55
C VAL A 125 2.24 9.06 4.24
N THR A 126 2.20 9.09 5.58
CA THR A 126 3.01 9.98 6.42
C THR A 126 4.51 9.74 6.21
N TRP A 127 4.94 8.48 6.17
CA TRP A 127 6.35 8.15 6.01
C TRP A 127 6.88 8.48 4.62
N ASP A 128 6.07 8.28 3.57
CA ASP A 128 6.44 8.73 2.22
C ASP A 128 6.67 10.23 2.16
N ARG A 129 5.83 11.01 2.84
CA ARG A 129 6.00 12.47 2.91
C ARG A 129 7.21 12.89 3.74
N ILE A 130 7.44 12.27 4.88
CA ILE A 130 8.59 12.58 5.76
C ILE A 130 9.90 12.26 5.05
N LEU A 131 9.97 11.14 4.32
CA LEU A 131 11.21 10.62 3.75
C LEU A 131 11.36 10.89 2.25
N GLY A 132 10.53 11.78 1.69
CA GLY A 132 10.64 12.23 0.30
C GLY A 132 10.40 11.14 -0.74
N THR A 133 9.54 10.17 -0.43
CA THR A 133 9.18 9.04 -1.32
C THR A 133 7.73 9.08 -1.79
N TYR A 134 7.01 10.17 -1.49
CA TYR A 134 5.65 10.39 -1.96
C TYR A 134 5.65 10.88 -3.42
N MET A 135 4.94 10.15 -4.29
CA MET A 135 4.66 10.55 -5.66
C MET A 135 3.21 11.04 -5.77
N PRO A 136 2.98 12.33 -6.08
CA PRO A 136 1.65 12.87 -6.30
C PRO A 136 1.04 12.32 -7.59
N TYR A 137 -0.29 12.24 -7.62
CA TYR A 137 -1.05 11.72 -8.75
C TYR A 137 -2.33 12.50 -9.01
N GLU A 138 -2.84 12.37 -10.23
CA GLU A 138 -4.13 12.87 -10.70
C GLU A 138 -4.98 11.71 -11.23
N LEU A 139 -6.30 11.87 -11.15
CA LEU A 139 -7.26 10.93 -11.70
C LEU A 139 -7.85 11.47 -12.99
N GLU A 140 -7.57 10.78 -14.09
CA GLU A 140 -8.13 11.09 -15.40
C GLU A 140 -9.31 10.17 -15.70
N ARG A 141 -10.42 10.74 -16.18
CA ARG A 141 -11.59 9.96 -16.56
C ARG A 141 -11.34 9.28 -17.91
N ARG A 142 -11.55 7.97 -17.99
CA ARG A 142 -11.39 7.23 -19.24
C ARG A 142 -12.63 7.39 -20.14
N PRO A 143 -12.50 7.38 -21.48
CA PRO A 143 -13.62 7.42 -22.41
C PRO A 143 -14.63 6.28 -22.18
N GLU A 144 -14.12 5.10 -21.86
CA GLU A 144 -14.91 3.88 -21.59
C GLU A 144 -15.55 3.86 -20.19
N GLY A 145 -15.31 4.89 -19.36
CA GLY A 145 -15.75 4.96 -17.97
C GLY A 145 -14.66 4.54 -16.97
N GLY A 146 -14.83 4.93 -15.71
CA GLY A 146 -13.82 4.77 -14.66
C GLY A 146 -12.72 5.83 -14.69
N PHE A 147 -11.66 5.58 -13.92
CA PHE A 147 -10.54 6.50 -13.73
C PHE A 147 -9.19 5.80 -13.99
N GLU A 148 -8.20 6.59 -14.40
CA GLU A 148 -6.79 6.20 -14.49
C GLU A 148 -5.98 7.11 -13.55
N ALA A 149 -5.13 6.52 -12.70
CA ALA A 149 -4.20 7.28 -11.89
C ALA A 149 -2.90 7.56 -12.67
N LYS A 150 -2.52 8.83 -12.78
CA LYS A 150 -1.27 9.24 -13.42
C LYS A 150 -0.43 10.12 -12.49
N PRO A 151 0.91 9.98 -12.47
CA PRO A 151 1.76 10.92 -11.76
C PRO A 151 1.60 12.32 -12.31
N VAL A 152 1.67 13.32 -11.44
CA VAL A 152 1.73 14.73 -11.85
C VAL A 152 3.02 14.97 -12.64
N LYS A 153 2.92 15.64 -13.81
CA LYS A 153 3.98 15.73 -14.83
C LYS A 153 5.31 16.30 -14.30
N ASP A 154 5.29 17.17 -13.30
CA ASP A 154 6.48 17.85 -12.76
C ASP A 154 7.38 16.96 -11.88
N CYS A 155 6.95 15.74 -11.52
CA CYS A 155 7.78 14.82 -10.73
C CYS A 155 8.69 13.92 -11.57
N LYS A 156 8.72 14.06 -12.91
CA LYS A 156 9.54 13.22 -13.80
C LYS A 156 11.00 13.68 -13.95
N GLU A 157 11.38 14.83 -13.38
CA GLU A 157 12.68 15.48 -13.64
C GLU A 157 13.68 15.49 -12.46
N HIS A 158 13.46 14.72 -11.39
CA HIS A 158 14.39 14.62 -10.26
C HIS A 158 14.83 13.19 -9.96
#